data_AF-M1MI14-F1
#
_entry.id   AF-M1MI14-F1
#
_cell.length_a   1.000
_cell.length_b   1.000
_cell.length_c   1.000
_cell.angle_alpha   90.00
_cell.angle_beta   90.00
_cell.angle_gamma   90.00
#
_symmetry.space_group_name_H-M   'P 1'
#
loop_
_entity.id
_entity.type
_entity.pdbx_description
1 polymer ?
#
loop_
_entity_poly.entity_id
_entity_poly.type
_entity_poly.pdbx_seq_one_letter_code
_entity_poly.pdbx_strand_id
1 'polypeptide(L)'
;MIEYDRRYFDKREEKIIDTLLQVLEPMIPNVTVELFYESIRIVQLYEDDRLVVGFKILHEEKKVELNCIIIPLKVKPKGIGDRIISAFLEVDKEFDYSFYITNIVTHKWYEKLLNSGAEEYGENGLYIDSIKWKPVEQNWLK
;
A
#
# COMPACT_ATOMS: atom_id res chain seq x y z
N MET A 1 1.86 18.85 3.39
CA MET A 1 2.08 19.04 1.95
C MET A 1 3.53 18.74 1.65
N ILE A 2 3.79 17.46 1.44
CA ILE A 2 5.06 16.95 0.91
C ILE A 2 5.07 17.26 -0.59
N GLU A 3 6.03 18.06 -1.05
CA GLU A 3 6.23 18.32 -2.47
C GLU A 3 7.13 17.22 -3.05
N TYR A 4 6.61 16.46 -4.01
CA TYR A 4 7.39 15.56 -4.86
C TYR A 4 7.28 16.03 -6.31
N ASP A 5 8.29 15.73 -7.12
CA ASP A 5 8.34 16.20 -8.51
C ASP A 5 7.37 15.39 -9.38
N ARG A 6 6.16 15.95 -9.56
CA ARG A 6 5.05 15.34 -10.32
C ARG A 6 5.39 15.08 -11.80
N ARG A 7 6.41 15.73 -12.36
CA ARG A 7 6.75 15.60 -13.79
C ARG A 7 7.21 14.19 -14.18
N TYR A 8 7.56 13.36 -13.21
CA TYR A 8 8.01 11.99 -13.41
C TYR A 8 6.90 10.94 -13.29
N PHE A 9 5.68 11.36 -12.95
CA PHE A 9 4.59 10.44 -12.63
C PHE A 9 3.41 10.65 -13.58
N ASP A 10 2.74 9.56 -13.93
CA ASP A 10 1.45 9.65 -14.60
C ASP A 10 0.33 10.00 -13.60
N LYS A 11 -0.86 10.34 -14.10
CA LYS A 11 -2.00 10.73 -13.25
C LYS A 11 -2.43 9.65 -12.24
N ARG A 12 -2.20 8.38 -12.53
CA ARG A 12 -2.59 7.23 -11.69
C ARG A 12 -1.58 7.07 -10.57
N GLU A 13 -0.30 7.15 -10.90
CA GLU A 13 0.80 7.18 -9.95
C GLU A 13 0.64 8.37 -8.99
N GLU A 14 0.38 9.57 -9.53
CA GLU A 14 0.08 10.75 -8.71
C GLU A 14 -1.09 10.51 -7.76
N LYS A 15 -2.19 9.90 -8.22
CA LYS A 15 -3.33 9.59 -7.37
C LYS A 15 -2.97 8.62 -6.24
N ILE A 16 -2.27 7.52 -6.55
CA ILE A 16 -1.82 6.56 -5.53
C ILE A 16 -0.94 7.27 -4.50
N ILE A 17 0.03 8.07 -4.96
CA ILE A 17 0.92 8.81 -4.09
C ILE A 17 0.11 9.76 -3.20
N ASP A 18 -0.76 10.59 -3.77
CA ASP A 18 -1.57 11.56 -3.03
C ASP A 18 -2.47 10.87 -1.98
N THR A 19 -3.13 9.76 -2.33
CA THR A 19 -3.98 9.01 -1.37
C THR A 19 -3.14 8.35 -0.27
N LEU A 20 -1.98 7.76 -0.61
CA LEU A 20 -1.07 7.21 0.39
C LEU A 20 -0.51 8.30 1.31
N LEU A 21 -0.15 9.47 0.78
CA LEU A 21 0.29 10.60 1.58
C LEU A 21 -0.78 11.03 2.58
N GLN A 22 -2.07 11.06 2.21
CA GLN A 22 -3.15 11.35 3.17
C GLN A 22 -3.29 10.29 4.27
N VAL A 23 -2.98 9.03 3.98
CA VAL A 23 -2.97 7.95 4.97
C VAL A 23 -1.82 8.13 5.97
N LEU A 24 -0.66 8.58 5.48
CA LEU A 24 0.62 8.65 6.20
C LEU A 24 0.90 10.01 6.88
N GLU A 25 0.46 11.13 6.31
CA GLU A 25 0.68 12.52 6.78
C GLU A 25 0.14 12.82 8.20
N PRO A 26 -1.00 12.26 8.68
CA PRO A 26 -1.48 12.52 10.04
C PRO A 26 -0.51 12.03 11.13
N MET A 27 0.57 11.35 10.74
CA MET A 27 1.46 10.66 11.66
C MET A 27 2.76 11.42 11.95
N ILE A 28 3.54 11.88 10.95
CA ILE A 28 4.85 12.60 11.10
C ILE A 28 5.21 13.36 9.80
N PRO A 29 5.87 14.56 9.86
CA PRO A 29 6.19 15.41 8.70
C PRO A 29 7.29 14.93 7.72
N ASN A 30 8.05 13.87 8.02
CA ASN A 30 9.22 13.50 7.22
C ASN A 30 8.93 12.33 6.27
N VAL A 31 8.22 12.62 5.19
CA VAL A 31 7.94 11.64 4.12
C VAL A 31 8.70 12.02 2.86
N THR A 32 9.28 11.03 2.20
CA THR A 32 9.96 11.15 0.91
C THR A 32 9.30 10.21 -0.10
N VAL A 33 9.14 10.67 -1.33
CA VAL A 33 8.72 9.84 -2.46
C VAL A 33 9.95 9.60 -3.33
N GLU A 34 10.31 8.35 -3.54
CA GLU A 34 11.52 7.91 -4.23
C GLU A 34 11.15 7.07 -5.46
N LEU A 35 11.85 7.28 -6.58
CA LEU A 35 11.88 6.34 -7.69
C LEU A 35 12.99 5.32 -7.44
N PHE A 36 12.64 4.04 -7.36
CA PHE A 36 13.55 2.94 -7.10
C PHE A 36 13.40 1.86 -8.17
N TYR A 37 14.25 1.92 -9.21
CA TYR A 37 14.12 1.14 -10.43
C TYR A 37 12.74 1.34 -11.08
N GLU A 38 11.95 0.27 -11.22
CA GLU A 38 10.60 0.24 -11.79
C GLU A 38 9.52 0.39 -10.70
N SER A 39 9.87 0.88 -9.52
CA SER A 39 8.94 1.03 -8.38
C SER A 39 8.99 2.42 -7.78
N ILE A 40 7.84 2.85 -7.29
CA ILE A 40 7.67 4.06 -6.50
C ILE A 40 7.71 3.65 -5.03
N ARG A 41 8.50 4.34 -4.23
CA ARG A 41 8.57 4.12 -2.78
C ARG A 41 8.19 5.38 -2.04
N ILE A 42 7.30 5.23 -1.07
CA ILE A 42 7.00 6.26 -0.08
C ILE A 42 7.66 5.83 1.22
N VAL A 43 8.61 6.64 1.67
CA VAL A 43 9.40 6.40 2.88
C VAL A 43 9.05 7.47 3.90
N GLN A 44 8.56 7.06 5.06
CA GLN A 44 8.30 7.94 6.19
C GLN A 44 9.23 7.58 7.35
N LEU A 45 10.02 8.55 7.80
CA LEU A 45 10.89 8.38 8.96
C LEU A 45 10.09 8.52 10.25
N TYR A 46 10.25 7.56 11.16
CA TYR A 46 9.61 7.53 12.48
C TYR A 46 10.67 7.35 13.57
N GLU A 47 11.14 8.45 14.16
CA GLU A 47 12.28 8.44 15.10
C GLU A 47 13.48 7.71 14.46
N ASP A 48 13.82 6.52 14.98
CA ASP A 48 14.91 5.66 14.51
C ASP A 48 14.44 4.53 13.55
N ASP A 49 13.17 4.51 13.16
CA ASP A 49 12.56 3.48 12.32
C ASP A 49 11.99 4.09 11.02
N ARG A 50 11.62 3.24 10.06
CA ARG A 50 11.08 3.67 8.77
C ARG A 50 9.83 2.90 8.40
N LEU A 51 8.78 3.62 8.07
CA LEU A 51 7.66 3.08 7.32
C LEU A 51 8.00 3.19 5.83
N VAL A 52 7.90 2.07 5.12
CA VAL A 52 8.15 2.00 3.68
C VAL A 52 6.94 1.38 3.00
N VAL A 53 6.43 2.04 1.97
CA VAL A 53 5.42 1.50 1.05
C VAL A 53 5.99 1.59 -0.35
N GLY A 54 6.31 0.44 -0.94
CA GLY A 54 6.79 0.32 -2.31
C GLY A 54 5.73 -0.30 -3.21
N PHE A 55 5.50 0.30 -4.36
CA PHE A 55 4.57 -0.22 -5.35
C PHE A 55 5.08 0.02 -6.77
N LYS A 56 4.51 -0.70 -7.74
CA LYS A 56 4.71 -0.45 -9.16
C LYS A 56 3.40 -0.58 -9.92
N ILE A 57 3.32 0.10 -11.06
CA ILE A 57 2.19 0.00 -11.98
C ILE A 57 2.66 -0.72 -13.25
N LEU A 58 1.96 -1.79 -13.61
CA LEU A 58 2.18 -2.54 -14.85
C LEU A 58 1.08 -2.16 -15.84
N HIS A 59 1.35 -1.15 -16.67
CA HIS A 59 0.35 -0.55 -17.54
C HIS A 59 -0.23 -1.50 -18.59
N GLU A 60 0.61 -2.32 -19.21
CA GLU A 60 0.17 -3.28 -20.24
C GLU A 60 -0.78 -4.34 -19.68
N GLU A 61 -0.60 -4.70 -18.41
CA GLU A 61 -1.41 -5.70 -17.72
C GLU A 61 -2.56 -5.08 -16.92
N LYS A 62 -2.65 -3.74 -16.86
CA LYS A 62 -3.55 -2.98 -15.98
C LYS A 62 -3.48 -3.45 -14.52
N LYS A 63 -2.26 -3.54 -13.97
CA LYS A 63 -2.04 -4.00 -12.59
C LYS A 63 -1.33 -2.97 -11.73
N VAL A 64 -1.67 -2.94 -10.45
CA VAL A 64 -0.88 -2.27 -9.41
C VAL A 64 -0.38 -3.34 -8.45
N GLU A 65 0.94 -3.37 -8.21
CA GLU A 65 1.55 -4.29 -7.25
C GLU A 65 2.11 -3.53 -6.06
N LEU A 66 1.59 -3.79 -4.86
CA LEU A 66 2.25 -3.49 -3.60
C LEU A 66 3.34 -4.55 -3.38
N ASN A 67 4.60 -4.18 -3.64
CA ASN A 67 5.73 -5.11 -3.65
C ASN A 67 6.63 -4.99 -2.41
N CYS A 68 6.43 -3.95 -1.60
CA CYS A 68 7.18 -3.75 -0.37
C CYS A 68 6.31 -3.01 0.65
N ILE A 69 6.20 -3.57 1.85
CA ILE A 69 5.60 -2.86 2.98
C ILE A 69 6.39 -3.15 4.24
N ILE A 70 6.91 -2.10 4.87
CA ILE A 70 7.61 -2.16 6.15
C ILE A 70 6.86 -1.22 7.08
N ILE A 71 6.29 -1.78 8.16
CA ILE A 71 5.56 -1.00 9.16
C ILE A 71 6.28 -1.16 10.50
N PRO A 72 6.81 -0.07 11.08
CA PRO A 72 7.37 -0.05 12.42
C PRO A 72 6.42 -0.65 13.46
N LEU A 73 6.94 -1.43 14.41
CA LEU A 73 6.12 -2.07 15.45
C LEU A 73 5.31 -1.04 16.27
N LYS A 74 5.87 0.15 16.49
CA LYS A 74 5.21 1.27 17.19
C LYS A 74 3.98 1.80 16.45
N VAL A 75 3.88 1.57 15.15
CA VAL A 75 2.84 2.12 14.25
C VAL A 75 1.83 1.04 13.86
N LYS A 76 2.23 -0.23 13.88
CA LYS A 76 1.42 -1.41 13.53
C LYS A 76 0.04 -1.51 14.21
N PRO A 77 -0.16 -1.14 15.50
CA PRO A 77 -1.46 -1.24 16.16
C PRO A 77 -2.54 -0.30 15.61
N LYS A 78 -2.19 0.64 14.73
CA LYS A 78 -3.11 1.69 14.23
C LYS A 78 -3.85 1.29 12.95
N GLY A 79 -3.85 0.01 12.58
CA GLY A 79 -4.53 -0.48 11.36
C GLY A 79 -3.95 0.09 10.05
N ILE A 80 -2.70 0.55 10.07
CA ILE A 80 -2.11 1.29 8.94
C ILE A 80 -2.00 0.44 7.66
N GLY A 81 -1.74 -0.86 7.79
CA GLY A 81 -1.68 -1.76 6.63
C GLY A 81 -3.02 -1.86 5.90
N ASP A 82 -4.13 -1.92 6.63
CA ASP A 82 -5.46 -1.99 6.03
C ASP A 82 -5.82 -0.65 5.36
N ARG A 83 -5.42 0.49 5.94
CA ARG A 83 -5.58 1.83 5.33
C ARG A 83 -4.75 2.00 4.05
N ILE A 84 -3.53 1.46 4.02
CA ILE A 84 -2.69 1.44 2.83
C ILE A 84 -3.38 0.62 1.72
N ILE A 85 -3.91 -0.56 2.05
CA ILE A 85 -4.66 -1.37 1.08
C ILE A 85 -5.88 -0.61 0.55
N SER A 86 -6.65 0.04 1.42
CA SER A 86 -7.80 0.86 0.99
C SER A 86 -7.40 1.98 0.03
N ALA A 87 -6.25 2.63 0.25
CA ALA A 87 -5.75 3.66 -0.67
C ALA A 87 -5.48 3.11 -2.09
N PHE A 88 -4.95 1.89 -2.21
CA PHE A 88 -4.76 1.24 -3.51
C PHE A 88 -6.09 0.85 -4.16
N LEU A 89 -7.05 0.35 -3.39
CA LEU A 89 -8.37 -0.06 -3.90
C LEU A 89 -9.21 1.11 -4.42
N GLU A 90 -8.99 2.33 -3.92
CA GLU A 90 -9.62 3.52 -4.48
C GLU A 90 -9.16 3.80 -5.92
N VAL A 91 -7.88 3.55 -6.20
CA VAL A 91 -7.30 3.74 -7.53
C VAL A 91 -7.71 2.64 -8.50
N ASP A 92 -7.80 1.39 -8.04
CA ASP A 92 -8.37 0.26 -8.81
C ASP A 92 -9.74 0.65 -9.40
N LYS A 93 -10.64 1.15 -8.54
CA LYS A 93 -11.99 1.57 -8.95
C LYS A 93 -12.01 2.74 -9.93
N GLU A 94 -11.14 3.72 -9.76
CA GLU A 94 -11.14 4.94 -10.58
C GLU A 94 -10.54 4.68 -11.98
N PHE A 95 -9.54 3.79 -12.09
CA PHE A 95 -8.75 3.64 -13.31
C PHE A 95 -8.86 2.28 -14.00
N ASP A 96 -9.67 1.34 -13.49
CA ASP A 96 -9.85 -0.01 -14.04
C ASP A 96 -8.54 -0.82 -14.01
N TYR A 97 -7.92 -0.91 -12.81
CA TYR A 97 -6.64 -1.58 -12.57
C TYR A 97 -6.73 -2.59 -11.44
N SER A 98 -6.37 -3.85 -11.69
CA SER A 98 -6.38 -4.87 -10.64
C SER A 98 -5.25 -4.66 -9.62
N PHE A 99 -5.57 -4.77 -8.32
CA PHE A 99 -4.61 -4.61 -7.23
C PHE A 99 -4.09 -5.95 -6.69
N TYR A 100 -2.78 -6.04 -6.56
CA TYR A 100 -2.06 -7.21 -6.05
C TYR A 100 -1.08 -6.81 -4.95
N ILE A 101 -0.88 -7.72 -4.00
CA ILE A 101 0.20 -7.65 -3.02
C ILE A 101 1.15 -8.79 -3.34
N THR A 102 2.41 -8.49 -3.61
CA THR A 102 3.42 -9.47 -4.02
C THR A 102 4.53 -9.58 -2.97
N ASN A 103 5.25 -10.71 -2.98
CA ASN A 103 6.38 -10.99 -2.09
C ASN A 103 6.02 -10.92 -0.59
N ILE A 104 4.87 -11.49 -0.20
CA ILE A 104 4.44 -11.51 1.20
C ILE A 104 5.27 -12.51 1.99
N VAL A 105 6.26 -12.02 2.74
CA VAL A 105 7.15 -12.88 3.55
C VAL A 105 6.61 -13.21 4.95
N THR A 106 5.60 -12.47 5.42
CA THR A 106 5.03 -12.65 6.77
C THR A 106 3.79 -13.54 6.71
N HIS A 107 3.93 -14.83 7.05
CA HIS A 107 2.83 -15.81 7.00
C HIS A 107 1.57 -15.37 7.75
N LYS A 108 1.72 -14.83 8.97
CA LYS A 108 0.57 -14.32 9.76
C LYS A 108 -0.19 -13.20 9.04
N TRP A 109 0.50 -12.37 8.26
CA TRP A 109 -0.15 -11.31 7.49
C TRP A 109 -0.84 -11.89 6.25
N TYR A 110 -0.19 -12.82 5.56
CA TYR A 110 -0.78 -13.56 4.44
C TYR A 110 -2.13 -14.21 4.84
N GLU A 111 -2.16 -14.98 5.93
CA GLU A 111 -3.40 -15.61 6.43
C GLU A 111 -4.47 -14.56 6.80
N LYS A 112 -4.06 -13.43 7.40
CA LYS A 112 -4.99 -12.34 7.72
C LYS A 112 -5.64 -11.78 6.45
N LEU A 113 -4.86 -11.55 5.40
CA LEU A 113 -5.36 -11.02 4.13
C LEU A 113 -6.33 -11.99 3.46
N LEU A 114 -6.02 -13.29 3.44
CA LEU A 114 -6.93 -14.33 2.94
C LEU A 114 -8.27 -14.34 3.70
N ASN A 115 -8.22 -14.30 5.03
CA ASN A 115 -9.43 -14.22 5.87
C ASN A 115 -10.24 -12.92 5.66
N SER A 116 -9.60 -11.89 5.08
CA SER A 116 -10.22 -10.61 4.74
C SER A 116 -10.78 -10.57 3.32
N GLY A 117 -10.75 -11.71 2.59
CA GLY A 117 -11.30 -11.86 1.25
C GLY A 117 -10.30 -11.72 0.11
N ALA A 118 -8.99 -11.71 0.41
CA ALA A 118 -7.96 -11.81 -0.62
C ALA A 118 -7.94 -13.20 -1.26
N GLU A 119 -7.48 -13.28 -2.51
CA GLU A 119 -7.36 -14.53 -3.27
C GLU A 119 -5.90 -14.80 -3.64
N GLU A 120 -5.52 -16.07 -3.68
CA GLU A 120 -4.13 -16.45 -3.98
C GLU A 120 -3.73 -16.06 -5.41
N TYR A 121 -2.50 -15.52 -5.54
CA TYR A 121 -1.92 -15.14 -6.81
C TYR A 121 -0.42 -15.49 -6.85
N GLY A 122 -0.07 -16.53 -7.63
CA GLY A 122 1.30 -17.03 -7.69
C GLY A 122 1.77 -17.66 -6.37
N GLU A 123 3.08 -17.79 -6.18
CA GLU A 123 3.65 -18.55 -5.05
C GLU A 123 3.59 -17.81 -3.70
N ASN A 124 3.60 -16.47 -3.70
CA ASN A 124 3.58 -15.63 -2.49
C ASN A 124 2.90 -14.26 -2.73
N GLY A 125 1.88 -14.24 -3.58
CA GLY A 125 1.11 -13.05 -3.90
C GLY A 125 -0.36 -13.24 -3.61
N LEU A 126 -1.05 -12.11 -3.45
CA LEU A 126 -2.49 -12.07 -3.25
C LEU A 126 -3.11 -11.05 -4.19
N TYR A 127 -4.21 -11.42 -4.82
CA TYR A 127 -5.14 -10.50 -5.48
C TYR A 127 -6.13 -9.96 -4.44
N ILE A 128 -6.38 -8.66 -4.47
CA ILE A 128 -7.33 -8.00 -3.56
C ILE A 128 -8.51 -7.46 -4.37
N ASP A 129 -9.64 -8.17 -4.31
CA ASP A 129 -10.88 -7.73 -4.94
C ASP A 129 -11.55 -6.62 -4.11
N SER A 130 -11.72 -5.44 -4.71
CA SER A 130 -12.28 -4.26 -4.05
C SER A 130 -13.76 -4.39 -3.62
N ILE A 131 -14.46 -5.43 -4.10
CA ILE A 131 -15.84 -5.79 -3.72
C ILE A 131 -15.84 -6.79 -2.56
N LYS A 132 -14.93 -7.77 -2.58
CA LYS A 132 -14.86 -8.82 -1.55
C LYS A 132 -14.05 -8.41 -0.33
N TRP A 133 -13.17 -7.44 -0.48
CA TRP A 133 -12.29 -6.98 0.58
C TRP A 133 -13.08 -6.49 1.79
N LYS A 134 -12.84 -7.12 2.94
CA LYS A 134 -13.41 -6.75 4.23
C LYS A 134 -12.29 -6.18 5.08
N PRO A 135 -12.15 -4.84 5.19
CA PRO A 135 -11.19 -4.27 6.12
C PRO A 135 -11.49 -4.82 7.51
N VAL A 136 -10.46 -5.32 8.20
CA VAL A 136 -10.65 -5.94 9.51
C VAL A 136 -11.18 -4.87 10.47
N GLU A 137 -12.42 -5.06 10.95
CA GLU A 137 -13.00 -4.19 11.97
C GLU A 137 -12.05 -4.09 13.16
N GLN A 138 -11.86 -2.87 13.64
CA GLN A 138 -10.89 -2.57 14.68
C GLN A 138 -11.36 -3.07 16.06
N ASN A 139 -11.38 -4.38 16.29
CA ASN A 139 -11.45 -4.95 17.64
C ASN A 139 -10.05 -5.02 18.28
N TRP A 140 -9.30 -3.91 18.25
CA TRP A 140 -7.94 -3.83 18.83
C TRP A 140 -7.93 -3.42 20.31
N LEU A 141 -9.10 -3.41 20.98
CA LEU A 141 -9.27 -3.00 22.39
C LEU A 141 -10.14 -3.97 23.21
N LYS A 142 -10.09 -5.27 22.94
CA LYS A 142 -10.56 -6.27 23.91
C LYS A 142 -9.42 -7.12 24.40
#